data_AF-A0A139P518-F1
#
_entry.id   AF-A0A139P518-F1
#
_cell.length_a   1.000
_cell.length_b   1.000
_cell.length_c   1.000
_cell.angle_alpha   90.00
_cell.angle_beta   90.00
_cell.angle_gamma   90.00
#
_symmetry.space_group_name_H-M   'P 1'
#
loop_
_entity.id
_entity.type
_entity.pdbx_description
1 polymer ?
#
loop_
_entity_poly.entity_id
_entity_poly.type
_entity_poly.pdbx_seq_one_letter_code
_entity_poly.pdbx_strand_id
1 'polypeptide(L)'
;MIAKWNFDEKELEDYHKIIIQRFENPFIVDEVSRVARTPIRKLGYDERFIRPIRELKERGLAYDNLLKTVSYAFAYRDASDEESIKLGQILASQPAEEAVAQVTGLTDQELIKEIAALL
;
A
#
# COMPACT_ATOMS: atom_id res chain seq x y z
N MET A 1 -9.88 -10.55 -6.49
CA MET A 1 -9.99 -11.99 -6.15
C MET A 1 -11.14 -12.66 -6.90
N ILE A 2 -12.39 -12.31 -6.62
CA ILE A 2 -13.59 -12.89 -7.27
C ILE A 2 -13.50 -12.86 -8.80
N ALA A 3 -13.54 -11.68 -9.41
CA ALA A 3 -13.56 -11.57 -10.87
C ALA A 3 -12.19 -11.82 -11.56
N LYS A 4 -11.16 -12.31 -10.86
CA LYS A 4 -9.85 -12.67 -11.48
C LYS A 4 -9.54 -14.16 -11.33
N TRP A 5 -9.92 -14.72 -10.19
CA TRP A 5 -9.60 -16.09 -9.80
C TRP A 5 -10.83 -16.93 -9.46
N ASN A 6 -12.02 -16.36 -9.60
CA ASN A 6 -13.31 -17.02 -9.35
C ASN A 6 -13.45 -17.58 -7.93
N PHE A 7 -12.90 -16.88 -6.94
CA PHE A 7 -13.16 -17.16 -5.54
C PHE A 7 -14.63 -16.93 -5.21
N ASP A 8 -15.18 -17.79 -4.36
CA ASP A 8 -16.49 -17.59 -3.77
C ASP A 8 -16.48 -16.40 -2.80
N GLU A 9 -17.54 -15.60 -2.83
CA GLU A 9 -17.65 -14.39 -2.02
C GLU A 9 -17.77 -14.71 -0.53
N LYS A 10 -18.56 -15.72 -0.18
CA LYS A 10 -18.77 -16.14 1.21
C LYS A 10 -17.49 -16.70 1.81
N GLU A 11 -16.74 -17.48 1.04
CA GLU A 11 -15.43 -17.99 1.45
C GLU A 11 -14.43 -16.85 1.72
N LEU A 12 -14.42 -15.79 0.90
CA LEU A 12 -13.56 -14.62 1.12
C LEU A 12 -13.98 -13.84 2.37
N GLU A 13 -15.28 -13.63 2.60
CA GLU A 13 -15.78 -12.97 3.81
C GLU A 13 -15.40 -13.73 5.08
N ASP A 14 -15.50 -15.05 5.07
CA ASP A 14 -15.10 -15.88 6.21
C ASP A 14 -13.58 -15.87 6.39
N TYR A 15 -12.82 -15.84 5.28
CA TYR A 15 -11.37 -15.65 5.34
C TYR A 15 -10.97 -14.29 5.94
N HIS A 16 -11.69 -13.21 5.63
CA HIS A 16 -11.44 -11.90 6.25
C HIS A 16 -11.58 -11.95 7.78
N LYS A 17 -12.60 -12.65 8.29
CA LYS A 17 -12.79 -12.83 9.75
C LYS A 17 -11.61 -13.56 10.39
N ILE A 18 -11.08 -14.58 9.72
CA ILE A 18 -9.88 -15.29 10.19
C ILE A 18 -8.67 -14.34 10.25
N ILE A 19 -8.47 -13.49 9.24
CA ILE A 19 -7.37 -12.51 9.24
C ILE A 19 -7.52 -11.49 10.37
N ILE A 20 -8.74 -10.97 10.60
CA ILE A 20 -9.01 -10.05 11.71
C ILE A 20 -8.69 -10.71 13.06
N GLN A 21 -9.18 -11.92 13.29
CA GLN A 21 -8.90 -12.68 14.53
C GLN A 21 -7.40 -12.91 14.76
N ARG A 22 -6.61 -13.07 13.69
CA ARG A 22 -5.15 -13.21 13.80
C ARG A 22 -4.48 -11.93 14.27
N PHE A 23 -4.95 -10.76 13.80
CA PHE A 23 -4.43 -9.46 14.27
C PHE A 23 -4.90 -9.10 15.67
N GLU A 24 -6.07 -9.59 16.09
CA GLU A 24 -6.61 -9.37 17.44
C GLU A 24 -6.03 -10.31 18.51
N ASN A 25 -5.21 -11.29 18.13
CA ASN A 25 -4.66 -12.26 19.07
C ASN A 25 -3.71 -11.60 20.08
N PRO A 26 -4.07 -11.52 21.39
CA PRO A 26 -3.30 -10.79 22.38
C PRO A 26 -1.97 -11.48 22.73
N PHE A 27 -1.78 -12.73 22.33
CA PHE A 27 -0.54 -13.49 22.55
C PHE A 27 0.50 -13.28 21.44
N ILE A 28 0.13 -12.61 20.34
CA ILE A 28 1.04 -12.28 19.24
C ILE A 28 1.14 -10.75 19.16
N VAL A 29 2.13 -10.20 19.87
CA VAL A 29 2.44 -8.77 19.76
C VAL A 29 3.42 -8.57 18.60
N ASP A 30 2.93 -7.98 17.53
CA ASP A 30 3.72 -7.61 16.35
C ASP A 30 3.87 -6.09 16.29
N GLU A 31 5.10 -5.61 16.52
CA GLU A 31 5.39 -4.19 16.50
C GLU A 31 5.15 -3.59 15.11
N VAL A 32 4.51 -2.41 15.09
CA VAL A 32 4.26 -1.68 13.84
C VAL A 32 5.56 -1.46 13.07
N SER A 33 6.66 -1.16 13.76
CA SER A 33 7.97 -0.98 13.13
C SER A 33 8.44 -2.24 12.38
N ARG A 34 8.22 -3.42 12.96
CA ARG A 34 8.55 -4.70 12.32
C ARG A 34 7.69 -4.96 11.08
N VAL A 35 6.39 -4.68 11.16
CA VAL A 35 5.46 -4.90 10.03
C VAL A 35 5.69 -3.88 8.92
N ALA A 36 5.93 -2.61 9.27
CA ALA A 36 6.01 -1.48 8.36
C ALA A 36 7.37 -1.33 7.66
N ARG A 37 8.48 -1.85 8.22
CA ARG A 37 9.84 -1.81 7.63
C ARG A 37 9.92 -2.10 6.13
N THR A 38 10.86 -1.53 5.39
CA THR A 38 10.95 -1.62 3.92
C THR A 38 9.74 -1.00 3.19
N PRO A 39 9.40 0.28 3.45
CA PRO A 39 8.22 0.91 2.87
C PRO A 39 8.30 1.08 1.34
N ILE A 40 9.48 1.37 0.78
CA ILE A 40 9.66 1.52 -0.68
C ILE A 40 9.31 0.21 -1.38
N ARG A 41 9.82 -0.93 -0.87
CA ARG A 41 9.48 -2.25 -1.39
C ARG A 41 7.98 -2.51 -1.39
N LYS A 42 7.28 -2.19 -0.29
CA LYS A 42 5.82 -2.39 -0.18
C LYS A 42 5.00 -1.50 -1.12
N LEU A 43 5.54 -0.35 -1.49
CA LEU A 43 4.94 0.58 -2.44
C LEU A 43 5.24 0.23 -3.91
N GLY A 44 6.00 -0.84 -4.18
CA GLY A 44 6.35 -1.23 -5.54
C GLY A 44 5.15 -1.61 -6.43
N TYR A 45 5.36 -1.53 -7.74
CA TYR A 45 4.34 -1.68 -8.78
C TYR A 45 3.47 -2.95 -8.69
N ASP A 46 4.09 -4.09 -8.39
CA ASP A 46 3.43 -5.40 -8.28
C ASP A 46 3.25 -5.88 -6.82
N GLU A 47 3.49 -4.99 -5.86
CA GLU A 47 3.38 -5.29 -4.43
C GLU A 47 1.99 -5.00 -3.87
N ARG A 48 1.85 -5.26 -2.57
CA ARG A 48 0.56 -5.39 -1.84
C ARG A 48 -0.40 -4.20 -1.90
N PHE A 49 0.01 -3.02 -2.38
CA PHE A 49 -0.86 -1.85 -2.47
C PHE A 49 -1.12 -1.41 -3.92
N ILE A 50 -0.06 -1.17 -4.70
CA ILE A 50 -0.17 -0.58 -6.04
C ILE A 50 -0.83 -1.54 -7.03
N ARG A 51 -0.52 -2.83 -6.96
CA ARG A 51 -1.17 -3.81 -7.84
C ARG A 51 -2.68 -3.89 -7.62
N PRO A 52 -3.20 -4.07 -6.38
CA PRO A 52 -4.64 -4.00 -6.15
C PRO A 52 -5.29 -2.71 -6.65
N ILE A 53 -4.68 -1.55 -6.44
CA ILE A 53 -5.21 -0.27 -6.93
C ILE A 53 -5.35 -0.29 -8.46
N ARG A 54 -4.29 -0.66 -9.19
CA ARG A 54 -4.33 -0.74 -10.66
C ARG A 54 -5.40 -1.71 -11.15
N GLU A 55 -5.44 -2.92 -10.58
CA GLU A 55 -6.42 -3.94 -10.98
C GLU A 55 -7.87 -3.51 -10.68
N LEU A 56 -8.11 -2.71 -9.62
CA LEU A 56 -9.43 -2.15 -9.32
C LEU A 56 -9.78 -0.99 -10.26
N LYS A 57 -8.83 -0.09 -10.54
CA LYS A 57 -9.01 1.02 -11.48
C LYS A 57 -9.37 0.52 -12.88
N GLU A 58 -8.66 -0.49 -13.38
CA GLU A 58 -8.95 -1.14 -14.68
C GLU A 58 -10.37 -1.71 -14.78
N ARG A 59 -11.01 -1.98 -13.64
CA ARG A 59 -12.36 -2.55 -13.54
C ARG A 59 -13.42 -1.52 -13.15
N GLY A 60 -13.05 -0.25 -12.96
CA GLY A 60 -13.95 0.79 -12.48
C GLY A 60 -14.49 0.52 -11.06
N LEU A 61 -13.73 -0.19 -10.22
CA LEU A 61 -14.10 -0.49 -8.83
C LEU A 61 -13.43 0.49 -7.87
N ALA A 62 -14.06 0.72 -6.72
CA ALA A 62 -13.54 1.64 -5.69
C ALA A 62 -12.25 1.12 -5.03
N TYR A 63 -11.33 2.03 -4.74
CA TYR A 63 -10.03 1.73 -4.11
C TYR A 63 -9.58 2.80 -3.09
N ASP A 64 -10.50 3.59 -2.55
CA ASP A 64 -10.22 4.73 -1.65
C ASP A 64 -9.44 4.33 -0.39
N ASN A 65 -9.81 3.20 0.22
CA ASN A 65 -9.12 2.67 1.40
C ASN A 65 -7.67 2.28 1.09
N LEU A 66 -7.38 1.85 -0.14
CA LEU A 66 -6.01 1.53 -0.56
C LEU A 66 -5.19 2.80 -0.76
N LEU A 67 -5.77 3.86 -1.35
CA LEU A 67 -5.10 5.17 -1.46
C LEU A 67 -4.72 5.72 -0.09
N LYS A 68 -5.64 5.67 0.88
CA LYS A 68 -5.39 6.07 2.26
C LYS A 68 -4.28 5.23 2.92
N THR A 69 -4.23 3.94 2.63
CA THR A 69 -3.16 3.06 3.14
C THR A 69 -1.81 3.41 2.52
N VAL A 70 -1.79 3.73 1.22
CA VAL A 70 -0.59 4.18 0.51
C VAL A 70 -0.06 5.48 1.11
N SER A 71 -0.91 6.46 1.46
CA SER A 71 -0.46 7.70 2.09
C SER A 71 0.19 7.44 3.46
N TYR A 72 -0.35 6.52 4.26
CA TYR A 72 0.30 6.09 5.51
C TYR A 72 1.66 5.42 5.27
N ALA A 73 1.80 4.61 4.23
CA ALA A 73 3.08 4.01 3.87
C ALA A 73 4.12 5.06 3.42
N PHE A 74 3.70 6.09 2.67
CA PHE A 74 4.56 7.22 2.32
C PHE A 74 4.93 8.10 3.52
N ALA A 75 4.04 8.22 4.50
CA ALA A 75 4.26 8.97 5.74
C ALA A 75 5.09 8.21 6.79
N TYR A 76 5.30 6.89 6.63
CA TYR A 76 6.02 6.07 7.59
C TYR A 76 7.48 6.53 7.77
N ARG A 77 7.90 6.70 9.03
CA ARG A 77 9.26 7.11 9.42
C ARG A 77 9.80 6.20 10.50
N ASP A 78 10.97 5.63 10.24
CA ASP A 78 11.73 4.81 11.19
C ASP A 78 13.23 5.04 10.95
N ALA A 79 13.92 5.57 11.96
CA ALA A 79 15.34 5.90 11.89
C ALA A 79 16.25 4.65 11.87
N SER A 80 15.70 3.47 12.14
CA SER A 80 16.42 2.19 12.06
C SER A 80 16.23 1.46 10.72
N ASP A 81 15.37 1.99 9.84
CA ASP A 81 15.07 1.41 8.52
C ASP A 81 15.63 2.27 7.39
N GLU A 82 16.66 1.77 6.70
CA GLU A 82 17.31 2.45 5.59
C GLU A 82 16.34 2.83 4.46
N GLU A 83 15.34 1.98 4.17
CA GLU A 83 14.33 2.31 3.15
C GLU A 83 13.40 3.43 3.61
N SER A 84 13.08 3.51 4.90
CA SER A 84 12.27 4.60 5.45
C SER A 84 13.02 5.95 5.40
N ILE A 85 14.31 5.95 5.74
CA ILE A 85 15.18 7.12 5.61
C ILE A 85 15.24 7.56 4.14
N LYS A 86 15.50 6.62 3.23
CA LYS A 86 15.56 6.90 1.79
C LYS A 86 14.23 7.44 1.26
N LEU A 87 13.10 6.91 1.71
CA LEU A 87 11.78 7.39 1.32
C LEU A 87 11.56 8.84 1.75
N GLY A 88 11.95 9.19 2.98
CA GLY A 88 11.91 10.57 3.46
C GLY A 88 12.79 11.52 2.63
N GLN A 89 13.99 11.06 2.22
CA GLN A 89 14.88 11.83 1.36
C GLN A 89 14.28 12.08 -0.03
N ILE A 90 13.72 11.04 -0.68
CA ILE A 90 13.07 11.16 -2.00
C ILE A 90 11.92 12.18 -1.92
N LEU A 91 11.05 12.07 -0.90
CA LEU A 91 9.93 12.99 -0.73
C LEU A 91 10.35 14.44 -0.49
N ALA A 92 11.54 14.66 0.08
CA ALA A 92 12.07 16.00 0.31
C ALA A 92 12.83 16.58 -0.90
N SER A 93 13.31 15.73 -1.81
CA SER A 93 14.20 16.16 -2.91
C SER A 93 13.49 16.52 -4.21
N GLN A 94 12.22 16.13 -4.38
CA GLN A 94 11.50 16.29 -5.63
C GLN A 94 9.99 16.49 -5.42
N PRO A 95 9.25 16.97 -6.44
CA PRO A 95 7.80 17.07 -6.39
C PRO A 95 7.11 15.74 -6.06
N ALA A 96 5.97 15.79 -5.38
CA ALA A 96 5.24 14.61 -4.93
C ALA A 96 4.91 13.63 -6.07
N GLU A 97 4.47 14.13 -7.24
CA GLU A 97 4.18 13.29 -8.41
C GLU A 97 5.41 12.52 -8.90
N GLU A 98 6.58 13.16 -8.93
CA GLU A 98 7.84 12.51 -9.32
C GLU A 98 8.27 11.47 -8.28
N ALA A 99 8.13 11.78 -6.98
CA ALA A 99 8.44 10.84 -5.91
C ALA A 99 7.54 9.60 -5.97
N VAL A 100 6.24 9.79 -6.18
CA VAL A 100 5.27 8.70 -6.35
C VAL A 100 5.65 7.84 -7.55
N ALA A 101 5.91 8.44 -8.72
CA ALA A 101 6.30 7.70 -9.91
C ALA A 101 7.56 6.87 -9.68
N GLN A 102 8.59 7.46 -9.07
CA GLN A 102 9.85 6.78 -8.77
C GLN A 102 9.68 5.62 -7.78
N VAL A 103 8.97 5.82 -6.68
CA VAL A 103 8.83 4.82 -5.62
C VAL A 103 7.91 3.68 -6.04
N THR A 104 6.83 4.00 -6.76
CA THR A 104 5.81 3.01 -7.13
C THR A 104 6.07 2.33 -8.46
N GLY A 105 6.87 2.94 -9.34
CA GLY A 105 7.03 2.49 -10.73
C GLY A 105 5.80 2.72 -11.61
N LEU A 106 4.83 3.53 -11.15
CA LEU A 106 3.66 3.88 -11.95
C LEU A 106 4.02 4.77 -13.13
N THR A 107 3.27 4.61 -14.23
CA THR A 107 3.32 5.48 -15.42
C THR A 107 1.98 6.18 -15.69
N ASP A 108 0.89 5.69 -15.09
CA ASP A 108 -0.45 6.28 -15.15
C ASP A 108 -0.47 7.64 -14.43
N GLN A 109 -0.52 8.72 -15.21
CA GLN A 109 -0.43 10.09 -14.71
C GLN A 109 -1.63 10.50 -13.85
N GLU A 110 -2.82 9.96 -14.10
CA GLU A 110 -3.99 10.27 -13.28
C GLU A 110 -3.85 9.61 -11.90
N LEU A 111 -3.45 8.34 -11.88
CA LEU A 111 -3.27 7.63 -10.61
C LEU A 111 -2.10 8.20 -9.79
N ILE A 112 -1.02 8.61 -10.45
CA ILE A 112 0.09 9.31 -9.80
C ILE A 112 -0.41 10.59 -9.11
N LYS A 113 -1.22 11.40 -9.79
CA LYS A 113 -1.80 12.63 -9.23
C LYS A 113 -2.74 12.35 -8.07
N GLU A 114 -3.58 11.32 -8.17
CA GLU A 114 -4.46 10.90 -7.07
C GLU A 114 -3.68 10.54 -5.81
N ILE A 115 -2.59 9.77 -5.95
CA ILE A 115 -1.73 9.40 -4.81
C ILE A 115 -0.98 10.62 -4.28
N ALA A 116 -0.39 11.43 -5.16
CA ALA A 116 0.40 12.60 -4.79
C ALA A 116 -0.44 13.66 -4.05
N ALA A 117 -1.73 13.78 -4.36
CA ALA A 117 -2.65 14.69 -3.66
C ALA A 117 -2.91 14.30 -2.19
N LEU A 118 -2.50 13.10 -1.77
CA LEU A 118 -2.67 12.58 -0.41
C LEU A 118 -1.37 12.60 0.42
N LEU A 119 -0.27 13.09 -0.15
CA LEU A 119 1.04 13.22 0.49
C LEU A 119 1.22 14.61 1.11
#